data_AF-A0A0W8DCE1-F1
#
_entry.id   AF-A0A0W8DCE1-F1
#
_cell.length_a   1.000
_cell.length_b   1.000
_cell.length_c   1.000
_cell.angle_alpha   90.00
_cell.angle_beta   90.00
_cell.angle_gamma   90.00
#
_symmetry.space_group_name_H-M   'P 1'
#
loop_
_entity.id
_entity.type
_entity.pdbx_description
1 polymer ?
#
loop_
_entity_poly.entity_id
_entity_poly.type
_entity_poly.pdbx_seq_one_letter_code
_entity_poly.pdbx_strand_id
1 'polypeptide(L)'
;MVGTAFPVIVKGTDRVWELQKTVKNEAVEIYGDFNAAQLRVYLAKKDNGEWLTADEVNSIENGDTGPAKGLLDRGHLASMSRLAAIFKHRDANVVHILVQAPPTNAEIEVQPDISGKRKRSEQSIGDTQTISVSADELSLLCDVLKQDKQTEQNLIATSGLREFWKGYGGFPSSYFVRKEELVLWRLVMRMMSKQDKRVTIVGSAGVGKSCFLVVVGFYLAFIEKRKVLVVRRLNGFSESNCVVYLDGESNTCIKKTNLTAAKISSLSDRKEFQGALTLVDGYSRAEVEHQIGNFPYQLIASSLEDAYSTDEVVLPAWRFNDLLRYAELNLEDWKQMTGLDQEKGKTPLELAQEQYFYSGGSLRDYCRNRTDVKNGIDGVCAIVSSAQTLEMKLEQGPRGYTLWDRIRRHYVVDPNDEEHYWLVCHWEMAMDSGYAFKRIGRFMNEKMQLNLYQVAKNLRAGFEGAAFEQYFHGAVWRSTKRYPIQLVNVVVNSDPSYSNQRYDRLILHGRPVVYTGGTEEECYENLSQLARGNIVILTM
;
A
#
# COMPACT_ATOMS: atom_id res chain seq x y z
N MET A 1 -14.09 -0.36 43.68
CA MET A 1 -13.32 0.15 42.52
C MET A 1 -13.36 1.67 42.65
N VAL A 2 -12.24 2.30 43.00
CA VAL A 2 -12.15 3.77 43.03
C VAL A 2 -12.03 4.20 41.58
N GLY A 3 -12.92 5.06 41.09
CA GLY A 3 -12.81 5.60 39.75
C GLY A 3 -11.62 6.57 39.71
N THR A 4 -10.77 6.47 38.69
CA THR A 4 -9.64 7.41 38.50
C THR A 4 -9.96 8.30 37.30
N ALA A 5 -9.94 9.61 37.50
CA ALA A 5 -10.02 10.57 36.40
C ALA A 5 -8.65 11.20 36.15
N PHE A 6 -8.33 11.38 34.88
CA PHE A 6 -7.11 12.04 34.43
C PHE A 6 -7.38 12.77 33.11
N PRO A 7 -6.70 13.90 32.86
CA PRO A 7 -6.87 14.63 31.62
C PRO A 7 -6.19 13.91 30.46
N VAL A 8 -6.78 13.98 29.26
CA VAL A 8 -6.19 13.47 28.02
C VAL A 8 -6.22 14.56 26.95
N ILE A 9 -5.12 14.74 26.23
CA ILE A 9 -5.03 15.72 25.14
C ILE A 9 -5.34 15.01 23.82
N VAL A 10 -6.38 15.48 23.12
CA VAL A 10 -6.76 14.99 21.79
C VAL A 10 -7.04 16.15 20.85
N LYS A 11 -6.75 15.99 19.56
CA LYS A 11 -7.02 16.99 18.52
C LYS A 11 -8.43 16.79 17.98
N GLY A 12 -9.07 17.87 17.53
CA GLY A 12 -10.39 17.77 16.88
C GLY A 12 -10.38 16.90 15.60
N THR A 13 -9.24 16.78 14.94
CA THR A 13 -9.05 15.91 13.77
C THR A 13 -8.95 14.42 14.11
N ASP A 14 -8.76 14.09 15.39
CA ASP A 14 -8.50 12.73 15.83
C ASP A 14 -9.77 11.88 15.75
N ARG A 15 -9.54 10.57 15.60
CA ARG A 15 -10.59 9.57 15.61
C ARG A 15 -10.66 8.91 16.98
N VAL A 16 -11.76 8.21 17.27
CA VAL A 16 -11.96 7.53 18.57
C VAL A 16 -10.82 6.54 18.89
N TRP A 17 -10.19 5.91 17.90
CA TRP A 17 -9.04 5.02 18.15
C TRP A 17 -7.78 5.75 18.65
N GLU A 18 -7.57 7.00 18.25
CA GLU A 18 -6.45 7.82 18.78
C GLU A 18 -6.73 8.18 20.24
N LEU A 19 -7.99 8.49 20.58
CA LEU A 19 -8.40 8.69 21.98
C LEU A 19 -8.19 7.43 22.82
N GLN A 20 -8.54 6.24 22.31
CA GLN A 20 -8.28 4.96 22.98
C GLN A 20 -6.77 4.75 23.24
N LYS A 21 -5.92 5.11 22.27
CA LYS A 21 -4.47 5.01 22.39
C LYS A 21 -3.91 5.99 23.44
N THR A 22 -4.38 7.24 23.43
CA THR A 22 -3.99 8.25 24.43
C THR A 22 -4.40 7.82 25.84
N VAL A 23 -5.63 7.34 26.03
CA VAL A 23 -6.12 6.83 27.32
C VAL A 23 -5.26 5.66 27.81
N LYS A 24 -4.92 4.70 26.94
CA LYS A 24 -4.02 3.60 27.31
C LYS A 24 -2.66 4.11 27.79
N ASN A 25 -2.07 5.04 27.05
CA ASN A 25 -0.73 5.55 27.35
C ASN A 25 -0.67 6.37 28.64
N GLU A 26 -1.73 7.10 28.98
CA GLU A 26 -1.82 7.88 30.22
C GLU A 26 -2.11 7.02 31.45
N ALA A 27 -2.78 5.87 31.27
CA ALA A 27 -3.16 4.97 32.35
C ALA A 27 -2.59 3.55 32.16
N VAL A 28 -1.30 3.46 31.80
CA VAL A 28 -0.59 2.18 31.58
C VAL A 28 -0.65 1.29 32.82
N GLU A 29 -0.60 1.85 34.03
CA GLU A 29 -0.68 1.10 35.29
C GLU A 29 -2.05 0.43 35.50
N ILE A 30 -3.11 0.99 34.91
CA ILE A 30 -4.49 0.47 35.00
C ILE A 30 -4.76 -0.57 33.92
N TYR A 31 -4.20 -0.38 32.71
CA TYR A 31 -4.54 -1.19 31.53
C TYR A 31 -3.45 -2.18 31.09
N GLY A 32 -2.21 -2.05 31.55
CA GLY A 32 -1.09 -2.95 31.21
C GLY A 32 -0.90 -3.15 29.70
N ASP A 33 -0.71 -4.42 29.29
CA ASP A 33 -0.45 -4.81 27.89
C ASP A 33 -1.70 -4.86 27.00
N PHE A 34 -2.87 -4.42 27.49
CA PHE A 34 -4.13 -4.50 26.76
C PHE A 34 -4.07 -3.73 25.43
N ASN A 35 -4.70 -4.25 24.37
CA ASN A 35 -4.72 -3.53 23.10
C ASN A 35 -5.65 -2.31 23.24
N ALA A 36 -5.18 -1.12 22.87
CA ALA A 36 -5.98 0.11 22.95
C ALA A 36 -7.33 -0.01 22.21
N ALA A 37 -7.39 -0.75 21.10
CA ALA A 37 -8.63 -0.99 20.35
C ALA A 37 -9.69 -1.79 21.12
N GLN A 38 -9.29 -2.51 22.18
CA GLN A 38 -10.19 -3.26 23.05
C GLN A 38 -10.79 -2.40 24.18
N LEU A 39 -10.27 -1.18 24.41
CA LEU A 39 -10.83 -0.25 25.39
C LEU A 39 -12.20 0.24 24.92
N ARG A 40 -13.23 0.04 25.74
CA ARG A 40 -14.57 0.57 25.43
C ARG A 40 -14.72 1.95 26.04
N VAL A 41 -14.92 2.93 25.16
CA VAL A 41 -15.10 4.35 25.52
C VAL A 41 -16.55 4.74 25.31
N TYR A 42 -17.16 5.35 26.33
CA TYR A 42 -18.56 5.74 26.35
C TYR A 42 -18.68 7.25 26.57
N LEU A 43 -19.72 7.85 25.99
CA LEU A 43 -20.03 9.25 26.25
C LEU A 43 -20.64 9.40 27.64
N ALA A 44 -20.12 10.32 28.44
CA ALA A 44 -20.72 10.70 29.71
C ALA A 44 -21.94 11.64 29.50
N LYS A 45 -22.88 11.24 28.62
CA LYS A 45 -23.99 12.08 28.15
C LYS A 45 -25.35 11.37 28.34
N LYS A 46 -26.24 11.99 29.10
CA LYS A 46 -27.58 11.53 29.47
C LYS A 46 -28.57 11.66 28.29
N ASP A 47 -29.76 11.06 28.43
CA ASP A 47 -30.82 11.04 27.39
C ASP A 47 -31.37 12.42 27.06
N ASN A 48 -31.45 13.29 28.06
CA ASN A 48 -31.84 14.69 27.88
C ASN A 48 -30.76 15.51 27.15
N GLY A 49 -29.65 14.89 26.74
CA GLY A 49 -28.54 15.52 26.03
C GLY A 49 -27.55 16.26 26.95
N GLU A 50 -27.74 16.20 28.26
CA GLU A 50 -26.83 16.80 29.24
C GLU A 50 -25.63 15.90 29.54
N TRP A 51 -24.47 16.51 29.79
CA TRP A 51 -23.28 15.78 30.25
C TRP A 51 -23.36 15.54 31.76
N LEU A 52 -22.59 14.57 32.26
CA LEU A 52 -22.41 14.41 33.70
C LEU A 52 -21.86 15.71 34.32
N THR A 53 -22.39 16.09 35.48
CA THR A 53 -21.88 17.24 36.24
C THR A 53 -20.59 16.89 36.97
N ALA A 54 -19.83 17.91 37.39
CA ALA A 54 -18.62 17.69 38.19
C ALA A 54 -18.91 16.88 39.47
N ASP A 55 -20.06 17.10 40.11
CA ASP A 55 -20.48 16.35 41.30
C ASP A 55 -20.76 14.86 41.00
N GLU A 56 -21.33 14.56 39.82
CA GLU A 56 -21.58 13.18 39.37
C GLU A 56 -20.28 12.46 38.99
N VAL A 57 -19.33 13.16 38.37
CA VAL A 57 -17.99 12.63 38.08
C VAL A 57 -17.23 12.34 39.38
N ASN A 58 -17.25 13.28 40.33
CA ASN A 58 -16.68 13.08 41.67
C ASN A 58 -17.35 11.91 42.41
N SER A 59 -18.65 11.68 42.22
CA SER A 59 -19.34 10.54 42.82
C SER A 59 -18.86 9.19 42.24
N ILE A 60 -18.62 9.14 40.92
CA ILE A 60 -18.05 7.96 40.24
C ILE A 60 -16.61 7.69 40.70
N GLU A 61 -15.78 8.74 40.85
CA GLU A 61 -14.43 8.62 41.38
C GLU A 61 -14.43 8.01 42.79
N ASN A 62 -15.36 8.44 43.64
CA ASN A 62 -15.56 7.92 44.99
C ASN A 62 -16.24 6.54 45.03
N GLY A 63 -16.52 5.91 43.89
CA GLY A 63 -16.99 4.54 43.78
C GLY A 63 -18.51 4.36 43.65
N ASP A 64 -19.30 5.44 43.53
CA ASP A 64 -20.72 5.36 43.21
C ASP A 64 -20.92 5.10 41.70
N THR A 65 -21.33 3.88 41.36
CA THR A 65 -21.56 3.46 39.97
C THR A 65 -22.96 3.82 39.45
N GLY A 66 -23.84 4.37 40.30
CA GLY A 66 -25.21 4.75 39.94
C GLY A 66 -25.29 5.68 38.72
N PRO A 67 -24.56 6.81 38.69
CA PRO A 67 -24.57 7.75 37.56
C PRO A 67 -24.01 7.17 36.25
N ALA A 68 -23.11 6.18 36.33
CA ALA A 68 -22.47 5.56 35.16
C ALA A 68 -23.25 4.38 34.56
N LYS A 69 -24.04 3.67 35.38
CA LYS A 69 -24.69 2.40 35.00
C LYS A 69 -25.58 2.53 33.76
N GLY A 70 -26.45 3.54 33.75
CA GLY A 70 -27.35 3.80 32.62
C GLY A 70 -26.66 4.29 31.34
N LEU A 71 -25.39 4.71 31.42
CA LEU A 71 -24.60 5.20 30.27
C LEU A 71 -23.83 4.06 29.59
N LEU A 72 -23.38 3.06 30.36
CA LEU A 72 -22.64 1.90 29.83
C LEU A 72 -23.51 0.98 28.97
N ASP A 73 -24.83 1.01 29.17
CA ASP A 73 -25.81 0.20 28.41
C ASP A 73 -26.09 0.75 27.00
N ARG A 74 -25.58 1.95 26.65
CA ARG A 74 -25.94 2.70 25.42
C ARG A 74 -25.05 2.41 24.21
N GLY A 75 -24.11 1.48 24.35
CA GLY A 75 -23.09 1.20 23.34
C GLY A 75 -21.91 2.17 23.39
N HIS A 76 -20.74 1.67 22.99
CA HIS A 76 -19.48 2.42 23.02
C HIS A 76 -19.28 3.22 21.72
N LEU A 77 -18.43 4.24 21.76
CA LEU A 77 -18.06 5.04 20.60
C LEU A 77 -17.40 4.18 19.52
N ALA A 78 -17.86 4.31 18.27
CA ALA A 78 -17.25 3.63 17.14
C ALA A 78 -15.86 4.20 16.81
N SER A 79 -14.85 3.34 16.72
CA SER A 79 -13.43 3.71 16.53
C SER A 79 -13.12 4.59 15.31
N MET A 80 -13.99 4.55 14.28
CA MET A 80 -13.83 5.31 13.03
C MET A 80 -14.44 6.72 13.07
N SER A 81 -15.23 7.03 14.08
CA SER A 81 -15.89 8.34 14.21
C SER A 81 -14.87 9.44 14.55
N ARG A 82 -15.05 10.64 13.95
CA ARG A 82 -14.22 11.82 14.24
C ARG A 82 -14.65 12.48 15.54
N LEU A 83 -13.70 12.80 16.41
CA LEU A 83 -13.96 13.43 17.70
C LEU A 83 -14.57 14.84 17.56
N ALA A 84 -14.11 15.66 16.60
CA ALA A 84 -14.71 16.99 16.37
C ALA A 84 -16.20 16.95 16.04
N ALA A 85 -16.69 15.90 15.39
CA ALA A 85 -18.12 15.75 15.10
C ALA A 85 -18.91 15.34 16.34
N ILE A 86 -18.29 14.57 17.24
CA ILE A 86 -18.88 14.07 18.48
C ILE A 86 -18.92 15.16 19.57
N PHE A 87 -17.86 15.99 19.67
CA PHE A 87 -17.71 17.04 20.68
C PHE A 87 -18.17 18.42 20.21
N LYS A 88 -18.92 18.49 19.11
CA LYS A 88 -19.37 19.75 18.51
C LYS A 88 -20.19 20.57 19.53
N HIS A 89 -19.89 21.87 19.62
CA HIS A 89 -20.58 22.88 20.46
C HIS A 89 -20.26 22.91 21.97
N ARG A 90 -19.08 22.50 22.44
CA ARG A 90 -18.66 22.66 23.85
C ARG A 90 -17.17 22.95 24.02
N ASP A 91 -16.83 23.52 25.18
CA ASP A 91 -15.45 23.74 25.64
C ASP A 91 -14.78 22.41 26.04
N ALA A 92 -13.49 22.28 25.73
CA ALA A 92 -12.69 21.08 25.99
C ALA A 92 -12.63 20.68 27.48
N ASN A 93 -12.89 21.63 28.39
CA ASN A 93 -12.83 21.44 29.84
C ASN A 93 -14.10 20.81 30.44
N VAL A 94 -15.10 20.45 29.63
CA VAL A 94 -16.41 19.95 30.11
C VAL A 94 -16.79 18.60 29.48
N VAL A 95 -15.89 18.00 28.71
CA VAL A 95 -16.15 16.70 28.05
C VAL A 95 -15.58 15.58 28.89
N HIS A 96 -16.46 14.82 29.54
CA HIS A 96 -16.10 13.59 30.24
C HIS A 96 -16.40 12.37 29.36
N ILE A 97 -15.51 11.39 29.39
CA ILE A 97 -15.68 10.08 28.76
C ILE A 97 -15.55 9.01 29.83
N LEU A 98 -16.38 7.97 29.75
CA LEU A 98 -16.28 6.82 30.64
C LEU A 98 -15.50 5.72 29.93
N VAL A 99 -14.50 5.16 30.60
CA VAL A 99 -13.70 4.06 30.06
C VAL A 99 -13.82 2.89 31.02
N GLN A 100 -14.36 1.77 30.54
CA GLN A 100 -14.51 0.59 31.36
C GLN A 100 -13.18 -0.14 31.47
N ALA A 101 -12.71 -0.37 32.70
CA ALA A 101 -11.58 -1.27 32.94
C ALA A 101 -11.93 -2.69 32.48
N PRO A 102 -11.02 -3.40 31.77
CA PRO A 102 -11.24 -4.79 31.43
C PRO A 102 -11.44 -5.60 32.73
N PRO A 103 -12.37 -6.57 32.76
CA PRO A 103 -12.73 -7.25 34.00
C PRO A 103 -11.52 -7.95 34.63
N THR A 104 -11.19 -7.58 35.88
CA THR A 104 -10.10 -8.17 36.67
C THR A 104 -10.60 -9.43 37.41
N ASN A 105 -10.53 -10.58 36.73
CA ASN A 105 -10.56 -11.99 37.18
C ASN A 105 -11.75 -12.57 38.01
N ALA A 106 -12.02 -13.86 37.76
CA ALA A 106 -12.02 -14.89 38.82
C ALA A 106 -11.62 -16.28 38.27
N GLU A 107 -10.46 -16.76 38.72
CA GLU A 107 -10.06 -18.18 38.91
C GLU A 107 -9.99 -19.13 37.70
N ILE A 108 -8.81 -19.22 37.09
CA ILE A 108 -8.21 -20.56 36.95
C ILE A 108 -7.49 -20.79 38.27
N GLU A 109 -8.05 -21.65 39.13
CA GLU A 109 -7.33 -22.20 40.26
C GLU A 109 -5.99 -22.77 39.77
N VAL A 110 -4.90 -22.12 40.14
CA VAL A 110 -3.62 -22.80 40.24
C VAL A 110 -3.66 -23.56 41.56
N GLN A 111 -4.25 -24.75 41.54
CA GLN A 111 -3.88 -25.74 42.54
C GLN A 111 -2.41 -26.11 42.28
N PRO A 112 -1.56 -26.11 43.32
CA PRO A 112 -0.18 -26.53 43.19
C PRO A 112 -0.16 -28.06 43.14
N ASP A 113 -0.46 -28.63 41.97
CA ASP A 113 -0.31 -30.06 41.78
C ASP A 113 1.15 -30.36 41.40
N ILE A 114 1.89 -30.63 42.47
CA ILE A 114 3.10 -31.43 42.47
C ILE A 114 2.83 -32.68 41.61
N SER A 115 3.71 -32.91 40.63
CA SER A 115 3.83 -34.16 39.87
C SER A 115 2.60 -34.64 39.09
N GLY A 116 2.30 -33.98 37.96
CA GLY A 116 1.36 -34.52 36.97
C GLY A 116 1.71 -34.08 35.56
N LYS A 117 2.14 -35.02 34.71
CA LYS A 117 2.45 -34.79 33.29
C LYS A 117 1.26 -34.13 32.56
N ARG A 118 1.30 -32.82 32.31
CA ARG A 118 0.30 -32.13 31.46
C ARG A 118 0.44 -32.61 30.02
N LYS A 119 -0.55 -33.37 29.53
CA LYS A 119 -0.77 -33.60 28.11
C LYS A 119 -1.15 -32.26 27.45
N ARG A 120 -0.28 -31.75 26.55
CA ARG A 120 -0.65 -30.73 25.54
C ARG A 120 -1.88 -31.27 24.80
N SER A 121 -3.03 -30.62 24.91
CA SER A 121 -4.16 -30.92 24.04
C SER A 121 -3.85 -30.35 22.64
N GLU A 122 -3.64 -31.24 21.68
CA GLU A 122 -3.50 -30.94 20.26
C GLU A 122 -4.86 -30.43 19.72
N GLN A 123 -5.17 -29.14 19.89
CA GLN A 123 -6.27 -28.52 19.14
C GLN A 123 -5.87 -28.42 17.67
N SER A 124 -6.55 -29.18 16.81
CA SER A 124 -6.38 -29.12 15.35
C SER A 124 -6.63 -27.71 14.82
N ILE A 125 -5.82 -27.26 13.86
CA ILE A 125 -5.94 -25.90 13.28
C ILE A 125 -7.08 -25.82 12.28
N GLY A 126 -7.45 -26.93 11.67
CA GLY A 126 -8.57 -27.05 10.75
C GLY A 126 -8.66 -28.47 10.22
N ASP A 127 -9.66 -28.70 9.38
CA ASP A 127 -9.89 -29.99 8.76
C ASP A 127 -8.98 -30.16 7.54
N THR A 128 -8.37 -31.34 7.44
CA THR A 128 -7.57 -31.75 6.28
C THR A 128 -8.46 -31.92 5.06
N GLN A 129 -8.07 -31.30 3.96
CA GLN A 129 -8.80 -31.31 2.68
C GLN A 129 -7.85 -31.68 1.55
N THR A 130 -8.35 -32.28 0.47
CA THR A 130 -7.55 -32.53 -0.73
C THR A 130 -7.21 -31.20 -1.42
N ILE A 131 -6.00 -31.09 -1.99
CA ILE A 131 -5.67 -29.89 -2.76
C ILE A 131 -6.43 -29.88 -4.09
N SER A 132 -7.34 -28.93 -4.26
CA SER A 132 -8.28 -28.85 -5.38
C SER A 132 -7.75 -27.95 -6.53
N VAL A 133 -6.54 -28.21 -7.03
CA VAL A 133 -5.94 -27.48 -8.16
C VAL A 133 -5.50 -28.48 -9.22
N SER A 134 -5.77 -28.18 -10.50
CA SER A 134 -5.43 -29.07 -11.61
C SER A 134 -3.91 -29.25 -11.72
N ALA A 135 -3.47 -30.49 -11.88
CA ALA A 135 -2.06 -30.81 -12.13
C ALA A 135 -1.59 -30.18 -13.45
N ASP A 136 -2.46 -30.11 -14.46
CA ASP A 136 -2.13 -29.53 -15.77
C ASP A 136 -1.92 -28.02 -15.68
N GLU A 137 -2.76 -27.33 -14.90
CA GLU A 137 -2.64 -25.88 -14.64
C GLU A 137 -1.28 -25.55 -14.01
N LEU A 138 -0.90 -26.29 -12.97
CA LEU A 138 0.36 -26.07 -12.25
C LEU A 138 1.57 -26.49 -13.09
N SER A 139 1.48 -27.60 -13.82
CA SER A 139 2.58 -28.07 -14.67
C SER A 139 2.87 -27.04 -15.76
N LEU A 140 1.85 -26.55 -16.45
CA LEU A 140 2.01 -25.52 -17.48
C LEU A 140 2.63 -24.23 -16.91
N LEU A 141 2.16 -23.76 -15.76
CA LEU A 141 2.69 -22.57 -15.10
C LEU A 141 4.17 -22.72 -14.73
N CYS A 142 4.53 -23.88 -14.19
CA CYS A 142 5.91 -24.18 -13.79
C CYS A 142 6.83 -24.37 -15.01
N ASP A 143 6.33 -24.99 -16.07
CA ASP A 143 7.08 -25.19 -17.32
C ASP A 143 7.42 -23.85 -17.96
N VAL A 144 6.48 -22.89 -17.98
CA VAL A 144 6.76 -21.53 -18.47
C VAL A 144 7.76 -20.81 -17.58
N LEU A 145 7.63 -20.88 -16.25
CA LEU A 145 8.57 -20.23 -15.32
C LEU A 145 10.00 -20.80 -15.37
N LYS A 146 10.16 -22.06 -15.79
CA LYS A 146 11.47 -22.72 -15.96
C LYS A 146 12.15 -22.40 -17.28
N GLN A 147 11.49 -21.69 -18.21
CA GLN A 147 12.10 -21.34 -19.49
C GLN A 147 13.18 -20.26 -19.33
N ASP A 148 14.24 -20.37 -20.13
CA ASP A 148 15.30 -19.36 -20.19
C ASP A 148 14.91 -18.11 -20.99
N LYS A 149 13.87 -18.23 -21.82
CA LYS A 149 13.35 -17.14 -22.66
C LYS A 149 11.84 -17.12 -22.61
N GLN A 150 11.29 -15.92 -22.68
CA GLN A 150 9.86 -15.70 -22.75
C GLN A 150 9.29 -16.33 -24.03
N THR A 151 8.25 -17.14 -23.89
CA THR A 151 7.52 -17.73 -25.02
C THR A 151 6.31 -16.87 -25.41
N GLU A 152 5.60 -17.25 -26.47
CA GLU A 152 4.35 -16.55 -26.86
C GLU A 152 3.24 -16.73 -25.81
N GLN A 153 3.32 -17.81 -25.01
CA GLN A 153 2.35 -18.15 -23.98
C GLN A 153 2.65 -17.44 -22.66
N ASN A 154 2.38 -16.14 -22.62
CA ASN A 154 2.63 -15.30 -21.44
C ASN A 154 1.45 -15.22 -20.47
N LEU A 155 0.24 -15.55 -20.89
CA LEU A 155 -0.94 -15.50 -20.04
C LEU A 155 -1.50 -16.90 -19.82
N ILE A 156 -1.51 -17.35 -18.57
CA ILE A 156 -1.90 -18.69 -18.18
C ILE A 156 -3.19 -18.61 -17.36
N ALA A 157 -4.19 -19.40 -17.70
CA ALA A 157 -5.42 -19.46 -16.93
C ALA A 157 -5.16 -20.10 -15.56
N THR A 158 -5.64 -19.48 -14.49
CA THR A 158 -5.39 -19.90 -13.10
C THR A 158 -6.67 -20.02 -12.29
N SER A 159 -7.68 -20.68 -12.86
CA SER A 159 -9.01 -20.81 -12.26
C SER A 159 -8.98 -21.69 -11.01
N GLY A 160 -8.18 -22.76 -10.99
CA GLY A 160 -7.98 -23.62 -9.82
C GLY A 160 -7.33 -22.86 -8.68
N LEU A 161 -6.23 -22.16 -8.95
CA LEU A 161 -5.58 -21.30 -7.95
C LEU A 161 -6.50 -20.19 -7.44
N ARG A 162 -7.26 -19.54 -8.32
CA ARG A 162 -8.24 -18.51 -7.94
C ARG A 162 -9.28 -19.04 -6.95
N GLU A 163 -9.91 -20.18 -7.26
CA GLU A 163 -10.93 -20.74 -6.37
C GLU A 163 -10.30 -21.27 -5.07
N PHE A 164 -9.11 -21.87 -5.14
CA PHE A 164 -8.41 -22.35 -3.94
C PHE A 164 -8.11 -21.23 -2.94
N TRP A 165 -7.67 -20.06 -3.42
CA TRP A 165 -7.28 -18.90 -2.61
C TRP A 165 -8.43 -17.94 -2.28
N LYS A 166 -9.66 -18.25 -2.71
CA LYS A 166 -10.85 -17.46 -2.41
C LYS A 166 -11.09 -17.39 -0.90
N GLY A 167 -11.14 -16.19 -0.35
CA GLY A 167 -11.25 -15.95 1.09
C GLY A 167 -9.92 -16.00 1.86
N TYR A 168 -8.79 -16.30 1.20
CA TYR A 168 -7.44 -16.39 1.80
C TYR A 168 -6.45 -15.39 1.16
N GLY A 169 -6.97 -14.25 0.70
CA GLY A 169 -6.20 -13.19 0.02
C GLY A 169 -6.31 -13.23 -1.50
N GLY A 170 -6.91 -14.27 -2.05
CA GLY A 170 -7.21 -14.40 -3.48
C GLY A 170 -5.98 -14.70 -4.35
N PHE A 171 -6.27 -15.01 -5.61
CA PHE A 171 -5.30 -15.17 -6.69
C PHE A 171 -6.01 -14.76 -7.99
N PRO A 172 -5.32 -14.15 -8.98
CA PRO A 172 -5.96 -13.73 -10.23
C PRO A 172 -6.50 -14.92 -11.03
N SER A 173 -7.49 -14.65 -11.90
CA SER A 173 -8.06 -15.66 -12.81
C SER A 173 -7.11 -16.08 -13.94
N SER A 174 -6.14 -15.22 -14.23
CA SER A 174 -5.07 -15.47 -15.17
C SER A 174 -3.77 -14.88 -14.62
N TYR A 175 -2.67 -15.57 -14.86
CA TYR A 175 -1.35 -15.18 -14.42
C TYR A 175 -0.49 -14.84 -15.64
N PHE A 176 -0.02 -13.60 -15.70
CA PHE A 176 0.84 -13.14 -16.79
C PHE A 176 2.31 -13.27 -16.37
N VAL A 177 3.01 -14.22 -16.99
CA VAL A 177 4.43 -14.49 -16.73
C VAL A 177 5.27 -13.48 -17.50
N ARG A 178 6.10 -12.74 -16.77
CA ARG A 178 7.04 -11.77 -17.33
C ARG A 178 8.44 -12.35 -17.39
N LYS A 179 9.28 -11.80 -18.27
CA LYS A 179 10.71 -12.13 -18.29
C LYS A 179 11.38 -11.93 -16.93
N GLU A 180 10.98 -10.89 -16.19
CA GLU A 180 11.58 -10.60 -14.88
C GLU A 180 11.25 -11.69 -13.85
N GLU A 181 10.13 -12.38 -14.00
CA GLU A 181 9.77 -13.52 -13.15
C GLU A 181 10.54 -14.80 -13.52
N LEU A 182 10.93 -14.98 -14.79
CA LEU A 182 11.81 -16.08 -15.20
C LEU A 182 13.19 -15.97 -14.55
N VAL A 183 13.75 -14.76 -14.54
CA VAL A 183 15.03 -14.47 -13.87
C VAL A 183 14.88 -14.68 -12.36
N LEU A 184 13.83 -14.08 -11.76
CA LEU A 184 13.56 -14.20 -10.33
C LEU A 184 13.35 -15.65 -9.89
N TRP A 185 12.65 -16.46 -10.70
CA TRP A 185 12.43 -17.89 -10.45
C TRP A 185 13.74 -18.65 -10.28
N ARG A 186 14.64 -18.53 -11.26
CA ARG A 186 15.95 -19.20 -11.22
C ARG A 186 16.75 -18.77 -9.98
N LEU A 187 16.77 -17.47 -9.70
CA LEU A 187 17.49 -16.90 -8.57
C LEU A 187 16.95 -17.38 -7.22
N VAL A 188 15.63 -17.28 -7.00
CA VAL A 188 14.96 -17.68 -5.76
C VAL A 188 15.15 -19.17 -5.51
N MET A 189 14.91 -20.02 -6.51
CA MET A 189 15.07 -21.48 -6.37
C MET A 189 16.52 -21.86 -6.05
N ARG A 190 17.50 -21.21 -6.71
CA ARG A 190 18.94 -21.43 -6.44
C ARG A 190 19.36 -20.96 -5.05
N MET A 191 18.76 -19.90 -4.52
CA MET A 191 19.07 -19.42 -3.16
C MET A 191 18.40 -20.29 -2.10
N MET A 192 17.15 -20.71 -2.32
CA MET A 192 16.41 -21.57 -1.39
C MET A 192 16.95 -23.00 -1.32
N SER A 193 17.68 -23.47 -2.32
CA SER A 193 18.34 -24.79 -2.29
C SER A 193 19.57 -24.83 -1.38
N LYS A 194 20.13 -23.68 -1.01
CA LYS A 194 21.25 -23.58 -0.06
C LYS A 194 20.72 -23.68 1.38
N GLN A 195 21.37 -24.49 2.21
CA GLN A 195 21.02 -24.61 3.63
C GLN A 195 21.09 -23.25 4.34
N ASP A 196 20.15 -23.01 5.25
CA ASP A 196 20.04 -21.83 6.12
C ASP A 196 19.86 -20.46 5.43
N LYS A 197 19.72 -20.43 4.10
CA LYS A 197 19.44 -19.18 3.36
C LYS A 197 17.96 -18.81 3.43
N ARG A 198 17.70 -17.56 3.85
CA ARG A 198 16.36 -16.94 3.81
C ARG A 198 16.34 -15.94 2.67
N VAL A 199 15.36 -16.06 1.78
CA VAL A 199 15.22 -15.18 0.62
C VAL A 199 14.13 -14.15 0.90
N THR A 200 14.43 -12.88 0.61
CA THR A 200 13.45 -11.79 0.73
C THR A 200 13.17 -11.24 -0.66
N ILE A 201 11.97 -11.48 -1.19
CA ILE A 201 11.50 -10.84 -2.42
C ILE A 201 10.97 -9.47 -2.06
N VAL A 202 11.64 -8.45 -2.56
CA VAL A 202 11.29 -7.06 -2.35
C VAL A 202 10.75 -6.43 -3.64
N GLY A 203 10.01 -5.33 -3.51
CA GLY A 203 9.50 -4.58 -4.67
C GLY A 203 8.25 -3.79 -4.33
N SER A 204 7.79 -2.96 -5.25
CA SER A 204 6.65 -2.06 -5.00
C SER A 204 5.30 -2.78 -4.96
N ALA A 205 4.26 -2.11 -4.47
CA ALA A 205 2.93 -2.71 -4.32
C ALA A 205 2.29 -3.08 -5.67
N GLY A 206 1.86 -4.33 -5.88
CA GLY A 206 1.18 -4.69 -7.15
C GLY A 206 2.12 -5.06 -8.30
N VAL A 207 3.41 -5.27 -8.04
CA VAL A 207 4.37 -5.82 -9.03
C VAL A 207 4.27 -7.34 -9.22
N GLY A 208 3.54 -8.04 -8.34
CA GLY A 208 3.29 -9.49 -8.47
C GLY A 208 3.87 -10.37 -7.36
N LYS A 209 4.66 -9.83 -6.41
CA LYS A 209 5.39 -10.61 -5.38
C LYS A 209 4.55 -11.66 -4.66
N SER A 210 3.39 -11.26 -4.16
CA SER A 210 2.44 -12.11 -3.43
C SER A 210 1.88 -13.24 -4.29
N CYS A 211 1.67 -12.99 -5.59
CA CYS A 211 1.24 -14.03 -6.52
C CYS A 211 2.41 -14.97 -6.83
N PHE A 212 3.60 -14.43 -7.12
CA PHE A 212 4.81 -15.21 -7.35
C PHE A 212 5.13 -16.15 -6.18
N LEU A 213 5.06 -15.66 -4.93
CA LEU A 213 5.28 -16.48 -3.73
C LEU A 213 4.28 -17.64 -3.63
N VAL A 214 3.01 -17.41 -3.97
CA VAL A 214 1.99 -18.48 -4.02
C VAL A 214 2.37 -19.54 -5.06
N VAL A 215 2.83 -19.12 -6.24
CA VAL A 215 3.27 -20.04 -7.30
C VAL A 215 4.47 -20.87 -6.84
N VAL A 216 5.46 -20.25 -6.19
CA VAL A 216 6.59 -20.95 -5.57
C VAL A 216 6.11 -21.99 -4.55
N GLY A 217 5.17 -21.63 -3.68
CA GLY A 217 4.62 -22.56 -2.68
C GLY A 217 3.91 -23.77 -3.30
N PHE A 218 3.14 -23.54 -4.35
CA PHE A 218 2.47 -24.62 -5.08
C PHE A 218 3.46 -25.51 -5.84
N TYR A 219 4.50 -24.94 -6.44
CA TYR A 219 5.55 -25.73 -7.08
C TYR A 219 6.27 -26.65 -6.08
N LEU A 220 6.69 -26.11 -4.95
CA LEU A 220 7.35 -26.88 -3.89
C LEU A 220 6.45 -28.02 -3.38
N ALA A 221 5.16 -27.75 -3.19
CA ALA A 221 4.22 -28.78 -2.75
C ALA A 221 3.92 -29.83 -3.83
N PHE A 222 3.53 -29.41 -5.04
CA PHE A 222 3.01 -30.32 -6.05
C PHE A 222 4.09 -31.03 -6.85
N ILE A 223 5.15 -30.32 -7.23
CA ILE A 223 6.20 -30.82 -8.11
C ILE A 223 7.32 -31.43 -7.27
N GLU A 224 7.80 -30.72 -6.25
CA GLU A 224 8.86 -31.25 -5.37
C GLU A 224 8.35 -32.15 -4.24
N LYS A 225 7.02 -32.34 -4.13
CA LYS A 225 6.39 -33.18 -3.10
C LYS A 225 6.80 -32.81 -1.67
N ARG A 226 6.93 -31.50 -1.41
CA ARG A 226 7.34 -30.98 -0.09
C ARG A 226 6.15 -30.50 0.73
N LYS A 227 6.38 -30.41 2.04
CA LYS A 227 5.50 -29.72 2.98
C LYS A 227 5.77 -28.22 2.92
N VAL A 228 4.73 -27.41 2.76
CA VAL A 228 4.83 -25.95 2.62
C VAL A 228 3.80 -25.27 3.51
N LEU A 229 4.24 -24.31 4.31
CA LEU A 229 3.42 -23.48 5.17
C LEU A 229 3.41 -22.05 4.64
N VAL A 230 2.30 -21.60 4.09
CA VAL A 230 2.12 -20.21 3.65
C VAL A 230 1.41 -19.42 4.74
N VAL A 231 2.07 -18.39 5.25
CA VAL A 231 1.51 -17.42 6.21
C VAL A 231 1.31 -16.11 5.46
N ARG A 232 0.07 -15.62 5.42
CA ARG A 232 -0.26 -14.40 4.69
C ARG A 232 -1.09 -13.46 5.54
N ARG A 233 -0.70 -12.18 5.56
CA ARG A 233 -1.54 -11.10 6.08
C ARG A 233 -2.66 -10.81 5.09
N LEU A 234 -3.91 -10.83 5.55
CA LEU A 234 -5.06 -10.46 4.73
C LEU A 234 -5.32 -8.96 4.83
N ASN A 235 -5.64 -8.34 3.70
CA ASN A 235 -6.07 -6.95 3.67
C ASN A 235 -7.54 -6.85 4.09
N GLY A 236 -7.81 -6.24 5.25
CA GLY A 236 -9.14 -5.99 5.82
C GLY A 236 -9.09 -5.03 7.01
N PHE A 237 -10.25 -4.56 7.51
CA PHE A 237 -10.35 -3.62 8.66
C PHE A 237 -9.82 -4.19 9.99
N SER A 238 -9.50 -5.48 10.05
CA SER A 238 -8.73 -6.15 11.10
C SER A 238 -7.54 -6.86 10.46
N GLU A 239 -6.36 -6.73 11.05
CA GLU A 239 -5.15 -7.49 10.70
C GLU A 239 -5.42 -8.99 10.93
N SER A 240 -6.01 -9.62 9.93
CA SER A 240 -6.39 -11.02 9.96
C SER A 240 -5.34 -11.81 9.20
N ASN A 241 -4.88 -12.89 9.80
CA ASN A 241 -3.89 -13.77 9.19
C ASN A 241 -4.56 -14.99 8.61
N CYS A 242 -4.14 -15.38 7.41
CA CYS A 242 -4.40 -16.73 6.93
C CYS A 242 -3.14 -17.58 6.98
N VAL A 243 -3.37 -18.86 7.23
CA VAL A 243 -2.37 -19.90 7.14
C VAL A 243 -2.91 -20.97 6.20
N VAL A 244 -2.10 -21.32 5.22
CA VAL A 244 -2.37 -22.41 4.28
C VAL A 244 -1.20 -23.36 4.35
N TYR A 245 -1.43 -24.54 4.89
CA TYR A 245 -0.49 -25.63 4.85
C TYR A 245 -0.80 -26.53 3.67
N LEU A 246 0.21 -26.85 2.88
CA LEU A 246 0.17 -27.76 1.73
C LEU A 246 1.08 -28.93 2.04
N ASP A 247 0.53 -30.13 2.10
CA ASP A 247 1.28 -31.37 2.19
C ASP A 247 1.33 -32.03 0.82
N GLY A 248 2.43 -31.78 0.11
CA GLY A 248 2.67 -32.32 -1.22
C GLY A 248 2.79 -33.84 -1.25
N GLU A 249 3.22 -34.48 -0.16
CA GLU A 249 3.41 -35.93 -0.06
C GLU A 249 2.06 -36.64 -0.02
N SER A 250 1.13 -36.13 0.80
CA SER A 250 -0.21 -36.70 0.96
C SER A 250 -1.26 -36.09 0.02
N ASN A 251 -0.88 -35.05 -0.75
CA ASN A 251 -1.80 -34.25 -1.57
C ASN A 251 -2.97 -33.65 -0.76
N THR A 252 -2.67 -33.18 0.45
CA THR A 252 -3.65 -32.56 1.35
C THR A 252 -3.28 -31.14 1.72
N CYS A 253 -4.24 -30.38 2.24
CA CYS A 253 -4.04 -29.04 2.75
C CYS A 253 -4.89 -28.78 3.99
N ILE A 254 -4.43 -27.81 4.77
CA ILE A 254 -5.16 -27.22 5.89
C ILE A 254 -5.20 -25.71 5.64
N LYS A 255 -6.38 -25.11 5.69
CA LYS A 255 -6.58 -23.68 5.49
C LYS A 255 -7.27 -23.08 6.70
N LYS A 256 -6.72 -21.97 7.22
CA LYS A 256 -7.32 -21.27 8.37
C LYS A 256 -7.13 -19.76 8.23
N THR A 257 -8.10 -18.99 8.73
CA THR A 257 -8.05 -17.53 8.83
C THR A 257 -8.16 -17.07 10.28
N ASN A 258 -7.90 -15.79 10.52
CA ASN A 258 -8.01 -15.13 11.82
C ASN A 258 -7.14 -15.77 12.91
N LEU A 259 -5.96 -16.28 12.54
CA LEU A 259 -4.99 -16.78 13.50
C LEU A 259 -4.21 -15.63 14.15
N THR A 260 -4.05 -15.70 15.48
CA THR A 260 -3.21 -14.76 16.22
C THR A 260 -1.74 -15.05 15.96
N ALA A 261 -0.88 -14.05 16.10
CA ALA A 261 0.56 -14.22 15.89
C ALA A 261 1.17 -15.30 16.81
N ALA A 262 0.72 -15.41 18.07
CA ALA A 262 1.13 -16.47 18.99
C ALA A 262 0.71 -17.88 18.53
N LYS A 263 -0.45 -18.02 17.86
CA LYS A 263 -0.84 -19.30 17.28
C LYS A 263 0.03 -19.63 16.08
N ILE A 264 0.34 -18.65 15.24
CA ILE A 264 1.22 -18.80 14.08
C ILE A 264 2.63 -19.21 14.52
N SER A 265 3.20 -18.55 15.54
CA SER A 265 4.53 -18.86 16.03
C SER A 265 4.65 -20.29 16.56
N SER A 266 3.60 -20.79 17.23
CA SER A 266 3.55 -22.17 17.74
C SER A 266 3.38 -23.24 16.66
N LEU A 267 3.11 -22.89 15.39
CA LEU A 267 2.89 -23.87 14.32
C LEU A 267 4.16 -24.68 14.06
N SER A 268 5.31 -24.03 14.06
CA SER A 268 6.61 -24.67 13.78
C SER A 268 6.95 -25.79 14.78
N ASP A 269 6.39 -25.73 15.99
CA ASP A 269 6.61 -26.72 17.05
C ASP A 269 5.68 -27.93 16.96
N ARG A 270 4.64 -27.88 16.10
CA ARG A 270 3.69 -28.97 15.97
C ARG A 270 4.22 -30.02 15.00
N LYS A 271 4.05 -31.29 15.38
CA LYS A 271 4.47 -32.44 14.55
C LYS A 271 3.88 -32.40 13.14
N GLU A 272 2.66 -31.89 13.00
CA GLU A 272 1.96 -31.79 11.72
C GLU A 272 2.65 -30.85 10.71
N PHE A 273 3.38 -29.82 11.18
CA PHE A 273 4.09 -28.85 10.33
C PHE A 273 5.62 -29.05 10.34
N GLN A 274 6.12 -30.08 11.01
CA GLN A 274 7.54 -30.32 11.12
C GLN A 274 8.15 -30.60 9.74
N GLY A 275 9.25 -29.90 9.42
CA GLY A 275 9.92 -30.01 8.12
C GLY A 275 9.26 -29.21 6.98
N ALA A 276 8.19 -28.47 7.24
CA ALA A 276 7.58 -27.60 6.25
C ALA A 276 8.49 -26.41 5.90
N LEU A 277 8.55 -26.07 4.61
CA LEU A 277 9.07 -24.78 4.16
C LEU A 277 8.05 -23.69 4.44
N THR A 278 8.46 -22.66 5.16
CA THR A 278 7.60 -21.55 5.51
C THR A 278 7.81 -20.37 4.54
N LEU A 279 6.72 -19.95 3.91
CA LEU A 279 6.67 -18.78 3.04
C LEU A 279 5.77 -17.71 3.68
N VAL A 280 6.23 -16.47 3.75
CA VAL A 280 5.54 -15.37 4.43
C VAL A 280 5.19 -14.26 3.45
N ASP A 281 3.94 -13.78 3.47
CA ASP A 281 3.46 -12.72 2.58
C ASP A 281 2.71 -11.62 3.35
N GLY A 282 2.91 -10.37 2.95
CA GLY A 282 2.26 -9.20 3.56
C GLY A 282 2.90 -8.73 4.87
N TYR A 283 4.13 -9.17 5.14
CA TYR A 283 4.92 -8.78 6.30
C TYR A 283 6.30 -8.27 5.88
N SER A 284 6.85 -7.34 6.66
CA SER A 284 8.29 -7.08 6.73
C SER A 284 8.98 -8.10 7.63
N ARG A 285 10.28 -8.33 7.42
CA ARG A 285 11.14 -9.11 8.31
C ARG A 285 11.07 -8.59 9.73
N ALA A 286 11.18 -7.27 9.92
CA ALA A 286 11.04 -6.66 11.24
C ALA A 286 9.65 -6.95 11.82
N GLU A 287 8.58 -6.89 11.02
CA GLU A 287 7.24 -7.25 11.51
C GLU A 287 7.13 -8.73 11.89
N VAL A 288 7.73 -9.66 11.13
CA VAL A 288 7.75 -11.09 11.51
C VAL A 288 8.47 -11.27 12.85
N GLU A 289 9.66 -10.68 12.99
CA GLU A 289 10.47 -10.77 14.20
C GLU A 289 9.77 -10.15 15.42
N HIS A 290 9.11 -9.00 15.26
CA HIS A 290 8.45 -8.31 16.35
C HIS A 290 7.06 -8.86 16.69
N GLN A 291 6.25 -9.23 15.69
CA GLN A 291 4.86 -9.63 15.90
C GLN A 291 4.70 -11.13 16.07
N ILE A 292 5.44 -11.93 15.29
CA ILE A 292 5.37 -13.40 15.31
C ILE A 292 6.49 -13.99 16.18
N GLY A 293 7.65 -13.31 16.30
CA GLY A 293 8.79 -13.74 17.11
C GLY A 293 9.85 -14.45 16.28
N ASN A 294 10.54 -15.44 16.87
CA ASN A 294 11.55 -16.27 16.20
C ASN A 294 10.92 -17.29 15.23
N PHE A 295 10.09 -16.81 14.31
CA PHE A 295 9.37 -17.66 13.37
C PHE A 295 10.28 -18.05 12.19
N PRO A 296 10.56 -19.35 11.98
CA PRO A 296 11.43 -19.78 10.89
C PRO A 296 10.72 -19.64 9.54
N TYR A 297 11.34 -18.92 8.61
CA TYR A 297 10.88 -18.79 7.23
C TYR A 297 12.03 -18.94 6.22
N GLN A 298 11.70 -19.42 5.02
CA GLN A 298 12.66 -19.58 3.91
C GLN A 298 12.45 -18.54 2.81
N LEU A 299 11.22 -18.07 2.61
CA LEU A 299 10.89 -17.03 1.64
C LEU A 299 9.94 -16.02 2.27
N ILE A 300 10.19 -14.73 2.04
CA ILE A 300 9.26 -13.67 2.41
C ILE A 300 9.03 -12.74 1.22
N ALA A 301 7.78 -12.40 0.93
CA ALA A 301 7.41 -11.35 0.00
C ALA A 301 7.12 -10.07 0.80
N SER A 302 8.02 -9.10 0.70
CA SER A 302 8.00 -7.90 1.52
C SER A 302 8.01 -6.61 0.71
N SER A 303 7.46 -5.54 1.28
CA SER A 303 7.75 -4.17 0.85
C SER A 303 9.14 -3.76 1.34
N LEU A 304 9.83 -2.88 0.62
CA LEU A 304 11.24 -2.51 0.84
C LEU A 304 11.55 -1.72 2.15
N GLU A 305 10.75 -1.89 3.20
CA GLU A 305 10.88 -1.09 4.43
C GLU A 305 11.92 -1.66 5.42
N ASP A 306 12.52 -2.83 5.14
CA ASP A 306 13.57 -3.43 5.96
C ASP A 306 14.98 -3.02 5.48
N ALA A 307 15.91 -2.88 6.43
CA ALA A 307 17.30 -2.57 6.11
C ALA A 307 17.93 -3.69 5.27
N TYR A 308 18.53 -3.30 4.14
CA TYR A 308 19.12 -4.21 3.15
C TYR A 308 19.97 -5.31 3.79
N SER A 309 19.59 -6.58 3.59
CA SER A 309 20.45 -7.74 3.84
C SER A 309 21.02 -8.33 2.57
N THR A 310 22.02 -9.20 2.72
CA THR A 310 22.75 -9.84 1.61
C THR A 310 21.94 -10.86 0.78
N ASP A 311 20.66 -11.08 1.10
CA ASP A 311 19.82 -12.14 0.53
C ASP A 311 18.47 -11.61 0.03
N GLU A 312 18.45 -10.35 -0.39
CA GLU A 312 17.29 -9.69 -0.98
C GLU A 312 17.33 -9.78 -2.50
N VAL A 313 16.16 -10.02 -3.09
CA VAL A 313 15.96 -10.06 -4.53
C VAL A 313 14.80 -9.13 -4.87
N VAL A 314 14.95 -8.28 -5.89
CA VAL A 314 13.91 -7.34 -6.29
C VAL A 314 13.06 -7.90 -7.42
N LEU A 315 11.73 -7.80 -7.30
CA LEU A 315 10.82 -7.93 -8.43
C LEU A 315 10.51 -6.52 -8.95
N PRO A 316 11.08 -6.12 -10.11
CA PRO A 316 10.89 -4.78 -10.65
C PRO A 316 9.45 -4.56 -11.15
N ALA A 317 9.13 -3.29 -11.32
CA ALA A 317 7.85 -2.81 -11.81
C ALA A 317 7.51 -3.34 -13.20
N TRP A 318 6.23 -3.25 -13.55
CA TRP A 318 5.75 -3.64 -14.86
C TRP A 318 6.22 -2.66 -15.93
N ARG A 319 6.69 -3.18 -17.05
CA ARG A 319 7.00 -2.37 -18.24
C ARG A 319 5.72 -2.10 -19.01
N PHE A 320 5.69 -0.97 -19.71
CA PHE A 320 4.55 -0.60 -20.53
C PHE A 320 4.17 -1.69 -21.54
N ASN A 321 5.15 -2.28 -22.24
CA ASN A 321 4.88 -3.31 -23.23
C ASN A 321 4.21 -4.57 -22.64
N ASP A 322 4.59 -4.97 -21.42
CA ASP A 322 3.96 -6.11 -20.74
C ASP A 322 2.51 -5.77 -20.33
N LEU A 323 2.27 -4.55 -19.86
CA LEU A 323 0.92 -4.08 -19.49
C LEU A 323 0.02 -3.88 -20.69
N LEU A 324 0.56 -3.38 -21.80
CA LEU A 324 -0.13 -3.30 -23.09
C LEU A 324 -0.53 -4.70 -23.53
N ARG A 325 0.42 -5.65 -23.52
CA ARG A 325 0.13 -7.03 -23.91
C ARG A 325 -0.89 -7.68 -22.99
N TYR A 326 -0.80 -7.45 -21.69
CA TYR A 326 -1.79 -7.90 -20.71
C TYR A 326 -3.20 -7.35 -21.03
N ALA A 327 -3.29 -6.05 -21.33
CA ALA A 327 -4.55 -5.40 -21.69
C ALA A 327 -5.11 -5.94 -23.01
N GLU A 328 -4.28 -6.13 -24.03
CA GLU A 328 -4.70 -6.71 -25.32
C GLU A 328 -5.29 -8.11 -25.16
N LEU A 329 -4.69 -8.95 -24.32
CA LEU A 329 -5.14 -10.31 -24.07
C LEU A 329 -6.42 -10.39 -23.23
N ASN A 330 -6.77 -9.33 -22.49
CA ASN A 330 -7.93 -9.29 -21.58
C ASN A 330 -8.79 -8.03 -21.82
N LEU A 331 -8.89 -7.57 -23.08
CA LEU A 331 -9.31 -6.20 -23.39
C LEU A 331 -10.67 -5.81 -22.80
N GLU A 332 -11.68 -6.64 -22.96
CA GLU A 332 -13.05 -6.31 -22.54
C GLU A 332 -13.18 -6.28 -21.01
N ASP A 333 -12.67 -7.31 -20.33
CA ASP A 333 -12.64 -7.37 -18.86
C ASP A 333 -11.81 -6.21 -18.29
N TRP A 334 -10.64 -5.94 -18.89
CA TRP A 334 -9.76 -4.86 -18.45
C TRP A 334 -10.40 -3.49 -18.63
N LYS A 335 -11.09 -3.22 -19.75
CA LYS A 335 -11.86 -1.98 -19.95
C LYS A 335 -12.95 -1.81 -18.90
N GLN A 336 -13.69 -2.87 -18.60
CA GLN A 336 -14.74 -2.85 -17.60
C GLN A 336 -14.18 -2.54 -16.20
N MET A 337 -13.09 -3.21 -15.80
CA MET A 337 -12.45 -2.99 -14.50
C MET A 337 -11.88 -1.57 -14.35
N THR A 338 -11.35 -1.00 -15.44
CA THR A 338 -10.74 0.33 -15.45
C THR A 338 -11.74 1.46 -15.66
N GLY A 339 -12.97 1.15 -16.09
CA GLY A 339 -14.02 2.13 -16.45
C GLY A 339 -13.75 2.81 -17.80
N LEU A 340 -13.01 2.15 -18.69
CA LEU A 340 -12.63 2.65 -20.02
C LEU A 340 -13.53 2.13 -21.15
N ASP A 341 -14.51 1.30 -20.81
CA ASP A 341 -15.56 0.83 -21.71
C ASP A 341 -16.41 1.99 -22.28
N GLN A 342 -16.44 3.13 -21.60
CA GLN A 342 -17.16 4.34 -22.01
C GLN A 342 -16.40 5.21 -23.03
N GLU A 343 -15.09 4.99 -23.22
CA GLU A 343 -14.21 5.80 -24.06
C GLU A 343 -14.30 5.34 -25.54
N LYS A 344 -15.26 5.90 -26.27
CA LYS A 344 -15.49 5.57 -27.69
C LYS A 344 -14.39 6.15 -28.58
N GLY A 345 -13.94 5.36 -29.56
CA GLY A 345 -13.05 5.82 -30.64
C GLY A 345 -11.55 5.77 -30.32
N LYS A 346 -11.15 5.35 -29.11
CA LYS A 346 -9.75 5.13 -28.76
C LYS A 346 -9.31 3.69 -29.04
N THR A 347 -8.10 3.54 -29.55
CA THR A 347 -7.43 2.26 -29.75
C THR A 347 -7.01 1.65 -28.41
N PRO A 348 -6.80 0.32 -28.32
CA PRO A 348 -6.27 -0.33 -27.12
C PRO A 348 -4.94 0.28 -26.66
N LEU A 349 -4.09 0.68 -27.60
CA LEU A 349 -2.81 1.34 -27.32
C LEU A 349 -3.02 2.67 -26.59
N GLU A 350 -3.91 3.53 -27.10
CA GLU A 350 -4.19 4.83 -26.47
C GLU A 350 -4.79 4.66 -25.07
N LEU A 351 -5.73 3.72 -24.90
CA LEU A 351 -6.31 3.42 -23.58
C LEU A 351 -5.25 2.91 -22.59
N ALA A 352 -4.38 2.01 -23.05
CA ALA A 352 -3.27 1.47 -22.25
C ALA A 352 -2.27 2.57 -21.86
N GLN A 353 -1.90 3.45 -22.80
CA GLN A 353 -1.01 4.58 -22.53
C GLN A 353 -1.61 5.54 -21.50
N GLU A 354 -2.88 5.89 -21.66
CA GLU A 354 -3.57 6.74 -20.69
C GLU A 354 -3.64 6.09 -19.31
N GLN A 355 -4.00 4.80 -19.23
CA GLN A 355 -4.07 4.10 -17.95
C GLN A 355 -2.70 3.94 -17.30
N TYR A 356 -1.66 3.67 -18.09
CA TYR A 356 -0.27 3.62 -17.64
C TYR A 356 0.20 4.98 -17.10
N PHE A 357 -0.20 6.09 -17.73
CA PHE A 357 0.12 7.43 -17.24
C PHE A 357 -0.33 7.68 -15.79
N TYR A 358 -1.46 7.09 -15.39
CA TYR A 358 -1.92 7.14 -13.99
C TYR A 358 -1.23 6.09 -13.11
N SER A 359 -1.23 4.83 -13.55
CA SER A 359 -0.89 3.68 -12.71
C SER A 359 0.61 3.36 -12.62
N GLY A 360 1.41 3.83 -13.57
CA GLY A 360 2.80 3.40 -13.73
C GLY A 360 2.91 1.89 -13.94
N GLY A 361 4.03 1.30 -13.50
CA GLY A 361 4.31 -0.13 -13.51
C GLY A 361 3.61 -0.95 -12.42
N SER A 362 2.41 -0.53 -12.00
CA SER A 362 1.57 -1.20 -11.01
C SER A 362 0.44 -1.96 -11.70
N LEU A 363 0.56 -3.28 -11.87
CA LEU A 363 -0.56 -4.05 -12.45
C LEU A 363 -1.86 -3.87 -11.62
N ARG A 364 -1.72 -3.75 -10.29
CA ARG A 364 -2.85 -3.52 -9.38
C ARG A 364 -3.60 -2.23 -9.68
N ASP A 365 -2.90 -1.12 -9.90
CA ASP A 365 -3.55 0.16 -10.22
C ASP A 365 -3.90 0.24 -11.72
N TYR A 366 -3.14 -0.44 -12.58
CA TYR A 366 -3.43 -0.54 -14.01
C TYR A 366 -4.75 -1.26 -14.29
N CYS A 367 -5.12 -2.24 -13.45
CA CYS A 367 -6.42 -2.92 -13.48
C CYS A 367 -7.49 -2.29 -12.58
N ARG A 368 -7.24 -1.13 -11.98
CA ARG A 368 -8.21 -0.43 -11.12
C ARG A 368 -8.94 0.66 -11.89
N ASN A 369 -10.17 0.98 -11.48
CA ASN A 369 -10.91 2.11 -12.01
C ASN A 369 -10.06 3.39 -11.99
N ARG A 370 -9.98 4.08 -13.13
CA ARG A 370 -9.14 5.28 -13.31
C ARG A 370 -9.40 6.35 -12.25
N THR A 371 -10.66 6.55 -11.87
CA THR A 371 -11.06 7.55 -10.87
C THR A 371 -10.47 7.22 -9.49
N ASP A 372 -10.44 5.95 -9.10
CA ASP A 372 -9.88 5.51 -7.82
C ASP A 372 -8.35 5.64 -7.78
N VAL A 373 -7.69 5.36 -8.92
CA VAL A 373 -6.24 5.56 -9.06
C VAL A 373 -5.91 7.04 -8.90
N LYS A 374 -6.64 7.91 -9.61
CA LYS A 374 -6.51 9.37 -9.52
C LYS A 374 -6.74 9.89 -8.09
N ASN A 375 -7.83 9.51 -7.44
CA ASN A 375 -8.13 9.88 -6.06
C ASN A 375 -7.03 9.43 -5.09
N GLY A 376 -6.50 8.23 -5.32
CA GLY A 376 -5.36 7.70 -4.60
C GLY A 376 -4.12 8.59 -4.72
N ILE A 377 -3.75 8.94 -5.94
CA ILE A 377 -2.59 9.81 -6.22
C ILE A 377 -2.79 11.21 -5.64
N ASP A 378 -3.98 11.78 -5.80
CA ASP A 378 -4.31 13.11 -5.25
C ASP A 378 -4.19 13.12 -3.72
N GLY A 379 -4.60 12.04 -3.05
CA GLY A 379 -4.41 11.88 -1.60
C GLY A 379 -2.94 11.88 -1.17
N VAL A 380 -2.05 11.26 -1.97
CA VAL A 380 -0.59 11.30 -1.71
C VAL A 380 -0.03 12.70 -1.97
N CYS A 381 -0.42 13.32 -3.08
CA CYS A 381 0.08 14.61 -3.51
C CYS A 381 -0.36 15.76 -2.59
N ALA A 382 -1.55 15.67 -1.98
CA ALA A 382 -2.07 16.68 -1.05
C ALA A 382 -1.18 16.88 0.20
N ILE A 383 -0.34 15.90 0.53
CA ILE A 383 0.56 15.96 1.69
C ILE A 383 1.87 16.69 1.35
N VAL A 384 2.11 17.03 0.08
CA VAL A 384 3.29 17.76 -0.37
C VAL A 384 2.97 19.25 -0.43
N SER A 385 3.59 20.03 0.45
CA SER A 385 3.42 21.48 0.53
C SER A 385 4.66 22.27 0.06
N SER A 386 5.83 21.62 -0.07
CA SER A 386 7.09 22.27 -0.45
C SER A 386 8.11 21.29 -1.04
N ALA A 387 9.18 21.83 -1.64
CA ALA A 387 10.33 21.07 -2.13
C ALA A 387 11.05 20.28 -1.03
N GLN A 388 11.23 20.88 0.14
CA GLN A 388 11.87 20.24 1.30
C GLN A 388 11.01 19.09 1.83
N THR A 389 9.68 19.26 1.84
CA THR A 389 8.74 18.19 2.20
C THR A 389 8.80 17.04 1.20
N LEU A 390 9.04 17.33 -0.07
CA LEU A 390 9.19 16.33 -1.11
C LEU A 390 10.52 15.58 -0.97
N GLU A 391 11.65 16.28 -0.86
CA GLU A 391 12.98 15.69 -0.65
C GLU A 391 13.00 14.84 0.62
N MET A 392 12.56 15.35 1.77
CA MET A 392 12.50 14.59 3.02
C MET A 392 11.63 13.33 2.92
N LYS A 393 10.51 13.38 2.17
CA LYS A 393 9.63 12.22 1.99
C LYS A 393 10.13 11.24 0.93
N LEU A 394 10.99 11.70 0.04
CA LEU A 394 11.68 10.86 -0.95
C LEU A 394 12.90 10.18 -0.34
N GLU A 395 13.66 10.89 0.51
CA GLU A 395 14.89 10.42 1.18
C GLU A 395 14.62 9.61 2.47
N GLN A 396 13.59 9.96 3.24
CA GLN A 396 13.28 9.35 4.55
C GLN A 396 11.89 8.73 4.61
N GLY A 397 11.51 7.86 3.67
CA GLY A 397 10.25 7.13 3.78
C GLY A 397 10.18 6.38 5.13
N PRO A 398 9.32 6.78 6.10
CA PRO A 398 9.28 6.12 7.40
C PRO A 398 8.62 4.76 7.25
N ARG A 399 9.17 3.77 7.97
CA ARG A 399 8.57 2.46 8.26
C ARG A 399 7.10 2.64 8.66
N GLY A 400 6.19 1.97 7.96
CA GLY A 400 4.76 1.99 8.23
C GLY A 400 3.95 2.71 7.16
N TYR A 401 3.44 1.94 6.19
CA TYR A 401 2.44 2.33 5.20
C TYR A 401 2.80 3.59 4.41
N THR A 402 3.83 3.53 3.56
CA THR A 402 4.18 4.70 2.77
C THR A 402 3.17 4.91 1.62
N LEU A 403 2.32 5.93 1.77
CA LEU A 403 1.48 6.53 0.72
C LEU A 403 2.21 6.68 -0.63
N TRP A 404 3.53 6.86 -0.57
CA TRP A 404 4.42 7.01 -1.70
C TRP A 404 4.62 5.75 -2.54
N ASP A 405 4.39 4.54 -2.03
CA ASP A 405 4.43 3.30 -2.80
C ASP A 405 3.42 3.27 -3.95
N ARG A 406 2.40 4.14 -3.90
CA ARG A 406 1.45 4.33 -5.00
C ARG A 406 2.09 4.98 -6.22
N ILE A 407 3.10 5.82 -6.02
CA ILE A 407 3.70 6.65 -7.07
C ILE A 407 5.18 6.40 -7.29
N ARG A 408 5.83 5.61 -6.42
CA ARG A 408 7.23 5.20 -6.54
C ARG A 408 7.35 3.71 -6.85
N ARG A 409 8.21 3.37 -7.80
CA ARG A 409 8.45 2.01 -8.27
C ARG A 409 9.92 1.66 -8.34
N HIS A 410 10.19 0.39 -8.03
CA HIS A 410 11.50 -0.22 -8.18
C HIS A 410 11.70 -0.72 -9.60
N TYR A 411 12.85 -0.38 -10.16
CA TYR A 411 13.36 -0.87 -11.42
C TYR A 411 14.75 -1.45 -11.19
N VAL A 412 15.22 -2.17 -12.19
CA VAL A 412 16.60 -2.64 -12.29
C VAL A 412 17.21 -2.01 -13.53
N VAL A 413 18.50 -1.67 -13.46
CA VAL A 413 19.23 -0.99 -14.55
C VAL A 413 19.15 -1.78 -15.85
N ASP A 414 19.41 -3.09 -15.79
CA ASP A 414 19.25 -4.03 -16.92
C ASP A 414 18.42 -5.22 -16.45
N PRO A 415 17.20 -5.42 -16.98
CA PRO A 415 16.34 -6.56 -16.64
C PRO A 415 16.80 -7.90 -17.25
N ASN A 416 17.82 -7.89 -18.12
CA ASN A 416 18.33 -9.09 -18.75
C ASN A 416 19.55 -9.65 -18.00
N ASP A 417 20.10 -8.86 -17.08
CA ASP A 417 21.19 -9.27 -16.20
C ASP A 417 20.63 -9.76 -14.86
N GLU A 418 20.96 -10.99 -14.49
CA GLU A 418 20.55 -11.58 -13.23
C GLU A 418 21.17 -10.87 -12.01
N GLU A 419 22.39 -10.33 -12.13
CA GLU A 419 23.08 -9.63 -11.04
C GLU A 419 22.29 -8.42 -10.56
N HIS A 420 21.60 -7.75 -11.49
CA HIS A 420 20.83 -6.56 -11.20
C HIS A 420 19.58 -6.84 -10.34
N TYR A 421 19.19 -8.10 -10.17
CA TYR A 421 18.06 -8.47 -9.32
C TYR A 421 18.41 -8.63 -7.85
N TRP A 422 19.69 -8.75 -7.48
CA TRP A 422 20.11 -8.97 -6.09
C TRP A 422 21.24 -8.06 -5.61
N LEU A 423 21.92 -7.36 -6.51
CA LEU A 423 22.86 -6.30 -6.16
C LEU A 423 22.16 -4.95 -6.07
N VAL A 424 22.04 -4.42 -4.85
CA VAL A 424 21.34 -3.17 -4.53
C VAL A 424 21.85 -1.96 -5.32
N CYS A 425 23.13 -1.94 -5.71
CA CYS A 425 23.71 -0.87 -6.53
C CYS A 425 23.09 -0.76 -7.94
N HIS A 426 22.36 -1.77 -8.40
CA HIS A 426 21.66 -1.79 -9.69
C HIS A 426 20.14 -1.57 -9.56
N TRP A 427 19.66 -1.27 -8.36
CA TRP A 427 18.24 -0.99 -8.12
C TRP A 427 17.98 0.50 -8.23
N GLU A 428 16.94 0.86 -8.98
CA GLU A 428 16.53 2.23 -9.17
C GLU A 428 15.12 2.44 -8.61
N MET A 429 14.96 3.52 -7.84
CA MET A 429 13.65 3.96 -7.36
C MET A 429 13.19 5.20 -8.12
N ALA A 430 12.10 5.06 -8.85
CA ALA A 430 11.60 6.10 -9.74
C ALA A 430 10.14 6.44 -9.45
N MET A 431 9.77 7.70 -9.62
CA MET A 431 8.37 8.10 -9.70
C MET A 431 7.87 7.85 -11.11
N ASP A 432 6.89 6.99 -11.28
CA ASP A 432 6.52 6.48 -12.61
C ASP A 432 5.08 6.74 -13.05
N SER A 433 4.31 7.41 -12.19
CA SER A 433 3.01 7.98 -12.55
C SER A 433 3.22 9.39 -13.11
N GLY A 434 2.95 9.56 -14.40
CA GLY A 434 2.98 10.89 -15.04
C GLY A 434 1.95 11.83 -14.44
N TYR A 435 0.82 11.29 -13.97
CA TYR A 435 -0.19 12.09 -13.25
C TYR A 435 0.34 12.63 -11.92
N ALA A 436 0.99 11.78 -11.12
CA ALA A 436 1.64 12.22 -9.89
C ALA A 436 2.70 13.28 -10.18
N PHE A 437 3.49 13.05 -11.23
CA PHE A 437 4.52 13.98 -11.66
C PHE A 437 3.95 15.37 -12.01
N LYS A 438 2.81 15.46 -12.72
CA LYS A 438 2.13 16.75 -12.97
C LYS A 438 1.66 17.44 -11.69
N ARG A 439 1.29 16.69 -10.65
CA ARG A 439 0.79 17.24 -9.38
C ARG A 439 1.90 17.82 -8.50
N ILE A 440 3.03 17.13 -8.40
CA ILE A 440 4.10 17.48 -7.46
C ILE A 440 5.40 17.95 -8.11
N GLY A 441 5.55 17.82 -9.43
CA GLY A 441 6.72 18.26 -10.21
C GLY A 441 7.03 19.75 -10.07
N ARG A 442 6.01 20.59 -9.83
CA ARG A 442 6.16 22.02 -9.53
C ARG A 442 6.94 22.32 -8.24
N PHE A 443 7.02 21.37 -7.33
CA PHE A 443 7.78 21.49 -6.08
C PHE A 443 9.21 20.97 -6.21
N MET A 444 9.57 20.35 -7.34
CA MET A 444 10.92 19.79 -7.54
C MET A 444 11.92 20.87 -7.97
N ASN A 445 13.16 20.72 -7.51
CA ASN A 445 14.27 21.54 -7.99
C ASN A 445 14.72 21.09 -9.41
N GLU A 446 15.53 21.89 -10.08
CA GLU A 446 15.99 21.63 -11.46
C GLU A 446 16.73 20.31 -11.61
N LYS A 447 17.67 20.03 -10.70
CA LYS A 447 18.47 18.82 -10.72
C LYS A 447 17.57 17.58 -10.61
N MET A 448 16.55 17.66 -9.76
CA MET A 448 15.61 16.57 -9.54
C MET A 448 14.67 16.37 -10.73
N GLN A 449 14.18 17.46 -11.35
CA GLN A 449 13.41 17.38 -12.61
C GLN A 449 14.22 16.73 -13.73
N LEU A 450 15.48 17.16 -13.90
CA LEU A 450 16.38 16.59 -14.91
C LEU A 450 16.69 15.12 -14.66
N ASN A 451 17.01 14.75 -13.41
CA ASN A 451 17.26 13.36 -13.03
C ASN A 451 16.05 12.47 -13.34
N LEU A 452 14.85 12.91 -12.98
CA LEU A 452 13.63 12.13 -13.21
C LEU A 452 13.30 12.03 -14.70
N TYR A 453 13.57 13.07 -15.49
CA TYR A 453 13.48 12.99 -16.95
C TYR A 453 14.46 11.98 -17.54
N GLN A 454 15.72 12.00 -17.13
CA GLN A 454 16.73 11.03 -17.57
C GLN A 454 16.34 9.59 -17.21
N VAL A 455 15.83 9.37 -16.00
CA VAL A 455 15.30 8.07 -15.57
C VAL A 455 14.11 7.66 -16.44
N ALA A 456 13.15 8.56 -16.71
CA ALA A 456 12.00 8.27 -17.57
C ALA A 456 12.43 7.86 -18.98
N LYS A 457 13.41 8.58 -19.55
CA LYS A 457 13.98 8.34 -20.88
C LYS A 457 14.71 6.99 -20.95
N ASN A 458 15.53 6.69 -19.95
CA ASN A 458 16.27 5.43 -19.86
C ASN A 458 15.32 4.22 -19.72
N LEU A 459 14.30 4.36 -18.89
CA LEU A 459 13.29 3.32 -18.68
C LEU A 459 12.26 3.23 -19.83
N ARG A 460 12.28 4.17 -20.79
CA ARG A 460 11.23 4.38 -21.81
C ARG A 460 9.85 4.37 -21.20
N ALA A 461 9.72 5.03 -20.06
CA ALA A 461 8.52 4.96 -19.28
C ALA A 461 7.45 5.88 -19.86
N GLY A 462 6.18 5.47 -19.85
CA GLY A 462 5.06 6.26 -20.36
C GLY A 462 4.78 7.60 -19.65
N PHE A 463 5.63 8.03 -18.72
CA PHE A 463 5.61 9.37 -18.13
C PHE A 463 6.74 10.29 -18.64
N GLU A 464 7.58 9.84 -19.58
CA GLU A 464 8.67 10.63 -20.18
C GLU A 464 8.20 12.00 -20.67
N GLY A 465 7.08 12.05 -21.41
CA GLY A 465 6.52 13.31 -21.92
C GLY A 465 6.13 14.28 -20.80
N ALA A 466 5.57 13.79 -19.69
CA ALA A 466 5.25 14.64 -18.53
C ALA A 466 6.51 15.04 -17.75
N ALA A 467 7.53 14.18 -17.71
CA ALA A 467 8.83 14.48 -17.15
C ALA A 467 9.50 15.64 -17.89
N PHE A 468 9.52 15.54 -19.22
CA PHE A 468 9.98 16.60 -20.11
C PHE A 468 9.17 17.88 -19.94
N GLU A 469 7.84 17.82 -19.99
CA GLU A 469 6.94 18.97 -19.85
C GLU A 469 7.23 19.79 -18.57
N GLN A 470 7.40 19.14 -17.41
CA GLN A 470 7.70 19.88 -16.18
C GLN A 470 9.14 20.40 -16.14
N TYR A 471 10.12 19.64 -16.63
CA TYR A 471 11.49 20.12 -16.71
C TYR A 471 11.57 21.38 -17.59
N PHE A 472 10.90 21.34 -18.73
CA PHE A 472 10.73 22.44 -19.66
C PHE A 472 10.05 23.65 -19.02
N HIS A 473 8.86 23.49 -18.43
CA HIS A 473 8.17 24.58 -17.75
C HIS A 473 8.98 25.15 -16.58
N GLY A 474 9.71 24.29 -15.85
CA GLY A 474 10.64 24.71 -14.81
C GLY A 474 11.76 25.58 -15.37
N ALA A 475 12.38 25.19 -16.48
CA ALA A 475 13.42 25.95 -17.15
C ALA A 475 12.91 27.30 -17.68
N VAL A 476 11.70 27.32 -18.27
CA VAL A 476 11.03 28.55 -18.73
C VAL A 476 10.71 29.49 -17.55
N TRP A 477 10.19 28.96 -16.44
CA TRP A 477 9.90 29.77 -15.25
C TRP A 477 11.18 30.36 -14.62
N ARG A 478 12.28 29.60 -14.61
CA ARG A 478 13.57 30.06 -14.07
C ARG A 478 14.24 31.10 -14.97
N SER A 479 14.19 30.92 -16.29
CA SER A 479 14.69 31.91 -17.25
C SER A 479 13.89 33.20 -17.24
N THR A 480 12.58 33.12 -16.97
CA THR A 480 11.72 34.29 -16.81
C THR A 480 11.81 34.94 -15.43
N LYS A 481 12.29 34.28 -14.37
CA LYS A 481 12.50 34.88 -13.03
C LYS A 481 13.39 36.13 -13.01
N ARG A 482 14.22 36.34 -14.04
CA ARG A 482 15.04 37.55 -14.24
C ARG A 482 14.25 38.75 -14.79
N TYR A 483 13.00 38.54 -15.21
CA TYR A 483 12.10 39.56 -15.73
C TYR A 483 10.74 39.42 -15.04
N PRO A 484 10.21 40.45 -14.37
CA PRO A 484 8.95 40.32 -13.66
C PRO A 484 7.83 40.00 -14.67
N ILE A 485 7.33 38.76 -14.64
CA ILE A 485 6.04 38.44 -15.27
C ILE A 485 5.01 39.26 -14.48
N GLN A 486 4.41 40.27 -15.13
CA GLN A 486 3.33 41.03 -14.53
C GLN A 486 2.14 40.07 -14.30
N LEU A 487 1.83 39.84 -13.03
CA LEU A 487 0.60 39.16 -12.61
C LEU A 487 -0.60 40.04 -13.01
N VAL A 488 -1.40 39.58 -13.98
CA VAL A 488 -2.66 40.24 -14.34
C VAL A 488 -3.76 39.64 -13.45
N ASN A 489 -4.25 40.42 -12.50
CA ASN A 489 -5.44 40.06 -11.72
C ASN A 489 -6.68 40.23 -12.61
N VAL A 490 -7.33 39.12 -12.95
CA VAL A 490 -8.62 39.15 -13.66
C VAL A 490 -9.74 39.20 -12.63
N VAL A 491 -10.44 40.33 -12.56
CA VAL A 491 -11.66 40.46 -11.76
C VAL A 491 -12.84 39.96 -12.59
N VAL A 492 -13.45 38.86 -12.17
CA VAL A 492 -14.68 38.34 -12.78
C VAL A 492 -15.86 38.93 -12.02
N ASN A 493 -16.72 39.68 -12.70
CA ASN A 493 -17.97 40.16 -12.12
C ASN A 493 -18.93 38.96 -11.96
N SER A 494 -19.17 38.52 -10.73
CA SER A 494 -20.00 37.35 -10.43
C SER A 494 -21.50 37.63 -10.41
N ASP A 495 -21.92 38.90 -10.55
CA ASP A 495 -23.33 39.28 -10.59
C ASP A 495 -23.61 40.27 -11.75
N PRO A 496 -24.27 39.82 -12.84
CA PRO A 496 -24.58 40.64 -14.00
C PRO A 496 -25.59 41.78 -13.71
N SER A 497 -26.25 41.77 -12.55
CA SER A 497 -27.35 42.70 -12.25
C SER A 497 -26.91 44.08 -11.74
N TYR A 498 -25.63 44.25 -11.34
CA TYR A 498 -25.12 45.48 -10.72
C TYR A 498 -24.31 46.41 -11.63
N SER A 499 -24.15 46.12 -12.93
CA SER A 499 -23.32 46.94 -13.81
C SER A 499 -23.90 47.03 -15.23
N ASN A 500 -24.16 48.26 -15.69
CA ASN A 500 -24.49 48.56 -17.08
C ASN A 500 -23.29 48.41 -18.05
N GLN A 501 -22.13 47.94 -17.58
CA GLN A 501 -20.98 47.65 -18.44
C GLN A 501 -21.11 46.24 -19.02
N ARG A 502 -21.42 46.17 -20.32
CA ARG A 502 -21.17 44.96 -21.11
C ARG A 502 -19.65 44.77 -21.16
N TYR A 503 -19.18 43.59 -20.76
CA TYR A 503 -17.77 43.20 -20.77
C TYR A 503 -17.07 43.63 -22.06
N ASP A 504 -15.99 44.41 -21.95
CA ASP A 504 -15.05 44.57 -23.06
C ASP A 504 -14.19 43.31 -23.15
N ARG A 505 -14.06 42.77 -24.37
CA ARG A 505 -13.19 41.62 -24.65
C ARG A 505 -11.74 42.05 -24.42
N LEU A 506 -11.10 41.50 -23.39
CA LEU A 506 -9.65 41.58 -23.23
C LEU A 506 -8.98 40.71 -24.30
N ILE A 507 -8.39 41.36 -25.32
CA ILE A 507 -7.52 40.72 -26.32
C ILE A 507 -6.07 40.98 -25.88
N LEU A 508 -5.43 39.94 -25.34
CA LEU A 508 -4.00 39.99 -25.03
C LEU A 508 -3.20 39.83 -26.33
N HIS A 509 -2.61 40.91 -26.82
CA HIS A 509 -1.67 40.88 -27.94
C HIS A 509 -0.28 40.43 -27.47
N GLY A 510 -0.13 39.13 -27.17
CA GLY A 510 1.19 38.50 -27.15
C GLY A 510 1.60 38.16 -28.58
N ARG A 511 2.88 38.36 -28.97
CA ARG A 511 3.38 37.77 -30.23
C ARG A 511 3.43 36.25 -30.02
N PRO A 512 2.64 35.45 -30.76
CA PRO A 512 2.72 34.00 -30.65
C PRO A 512 4.10 33.55 -31.15
N VAL A 513 4.86 32.87 -30.30
CA VAL A 513 6.05 32.14 -30.74
C VAL A 513 5.55 30.79 -31.24
N VAL A 514 5.27 30.72 -32.54
CA VAL A 514 5.00 29.44 -33.21
C VAL A 514 6.34 28.81 -33.53
N TYR A 515 6.58 27.62 -32.98
CA TYR A 515 7.82 26.88 -33.18
C TYR A 515 7.55 25.54 -33.86
N THR A 516 8.42 25.19 -34.81
CA THR A 516 8.44 23.92 -35.53
C THR A 516 9.86 23.38 -35.50
N GLY A 517 10.27 22.82 -34.37
CA GLY A 517 11.53 22.06 -34.25
C GLY A 517 11.25 20.58 -34.25
N GLY A 518 12.10 19.83 -34.94
CA GLY A 518 12.00 18.37 -35.00
C GLY A 518 12.63 17.67 -33.79
N THR A 519 13.48 18.38 -33.03
CA THR A 519 14.28 17.80 -31.94
C THR A 519 14.32 18.68 -30.67
N GLU A 520 14.67 18.03 -29.57
CA GLU A 520 14.74 18.59 -28.22
C GLU A 520 15.83 19.68 -28.10
N GLU A 521 17.01 19.47 -28.68
CA GLU A 521 18.12 20.43 -28.65
C GLU A 521 17.81 21.73 -29.39
N GLU A 522 17.16 21.65 -30.56
CA GLU A 522 16.79 22.83 -31.36
C GLU A 522 15.78 23.71 -30.58
N CYS A 523 14.89 23.08 -29.82
CA CYS A 523 13.90 23.77 -28.99
C CYS A 523 14.60 24.57 -27.87
N TYR A 524 15.61 23.97 -27.23
CA TYR A 524 16.36 24.58 -26.14
C TYR A 524 17.27 25.73 -26.59
N GLU A 525 17.99 25.57 -27.71
CA GLU A 525 18.81 26.64 -28.29
C GLU A 525 17.97 27.87 -28.64
N ASN A 526 16.80 27.68 -29.26
CA ASN A 526 15.93 28.78 -29.66
C ASN A 526 15.30 29.51 -28.47
N LEU A 527 14.91 28.79 -27.41
CA LEU A 527 14.37 29.41 -26.20
C LEU A 527 15.43 30.20 -25.43
N SER A 528 16.68 29.74 -25.44
CA SER A 528 17.82 30.45 -24.82
C SER A 528 18.09 31.82 -25.46
N GLN A 529 17.67 32.02 -26.72
CA GLN A 529 17.82 33.28 -27.46
C GLN A 529 16.72 34.32 -27.17
N LEU A 530 15.61 33.94 -26.53
CA LEU A 530 14.45 34.83 -26.27
C LEU A 530 14.68 35.89 -25.16
N ALA A 531 15.92 36.14 -24.76
CA ALA A 531 16.31 36.96 -23.62
C ALA A 531 16.08 38.49 -23.76
N ARG A 532 15.23 38.96 -24.69
CA ARG A 532 14.93 40.40 -24.83
C ARG A 532 13.43 40.65 -25.04
N GLY A 533 12.72 40.83 -23.93
CA GLY A 533 11.53 41.70 -23.87
C GLY A 533 10.20 41.22 -24.43
N ASN A 534 10.01 39.92 -24.72
CA ASN A 534 8.74 39.44 -25.30
C ASN A 534 7.90 38.63 -24.30
N ILE A 535 6.59 38.92 -24.25
CA ILE A 535 5.58 38.14 -23.53
C ILE A 535 5.34 36.84 -24.30
N VAL A 536 5.49 35.71 -23.62
CA VAL A 536 5.34 34.38 -24.20
C VAL A 536 4.03 33.76 -23.69
N ILE A 537 3.11 33.48 -24.61
CA ILE A 537 1.96 32.58 -24.39
C ILE A 537 2.21 31.36 -25.27
N LEU A 538 2.42 30.19 -24.64
CA LEU A 538 2.59 28.92 -25.34
C LEU A 538 1.33 28.09 -25.13
N THR A 539 0.63 27.81 -26.22
CA THR A 539 -0.39 26.76 -26.31
C THR A 539 0.26 25.55 -26.95
N MET A 540 0.27 24.41 -26.23
CA MET A 540 0.50 23.09 -26.83
C MET A 540 -0.81 22.52 -27.35
#